data_AF-A0A2G4T6D4-F1
#
_entry.id   AF-A0A2G4T6D4-F1
#
_cell.length_a   1.000
_cell.length_b   1.000
_cell.length_c   1.000
_cell.angle_alpha   90.00
_cell.angle_beta   90.00
_cell.angle_gamma   90.00
#
_symmetry.space_group_name_H-M   'P 1'
#
loop_
_entity.id
_entity.type
_entity.pdbx_description
1 polymer ?
#
loop_
_entity_poly.entity_id
_entity_poly.type
_entity_poly.pdbx_seq_one_letter_code
_entity_poly.pdbx_strand_id
1 'polypeptide(L)'
;MSSLLLPTVYLGGCIAAMSAFSYVYRRATATQTVESWFPLNRQKEEYIALLNAEPAVPEFHLRTALLRRAMEAVRRLVQIQQEKPALQQLMKTGSIGDELWREFSAAEQEITAELQEIAMEANTFKENWGQTIFSTAAQMLEHEKQKQL
;
A
#
# COMPACT_ATOMS: atom_id res chain seq x y z
N MET A 1 -32.32 -17.57 44.23
CA MET A 1 -31.07 -17.56 43.43
C MET A 1 -31.32 -17.57 41.91
N SER A 2 -32.56 -17.68 41.43
CA SER A 2 -32.86 -17.90 40.00
C SER A 2 -33.22 -16.65 39.18
N SER A 3 -33.44 -15.48 39.80
CA SER A 3 -33.94 -14.30 39.06
C SER A 3 -32.87 -13.56 38.25
N LEU A 4 -31.58 -13.73 38.58
CA LEU A 4 -30.46 -13.11 37.84
C LEU A 4 -29.93 -14.02 36.72
N LEU A 5 -30.30 -15.30 36.72
CA LEU A 5 -29.82 -16.29 35.74
C LEU A 5 -30.49 -16.10 34.37
N LEU A 6 -31.80 -15.82 34.34
CA LEU A 6 -32.51 -15.54 33.09
C LEU A 6 -31.98 -14.28 32.37
N PRO A 7 -31.85 -13.12 33.04
CA PRO A 7 -31.34 -11.90 32.41
C PRO A 7 -29.89 -12.04 31.92
N THR A 8 -29.03 -12.74 32.67
CA THR A 8 -27.62 -12.94 32.29
C THR A 8 -27.48 -13.87 31.07
N VAL A 9 -28.27 -14.95 31.01
CA VAL A 9 -28.30 -15.84 29.84
C VAL A 9 -28.86 -15.11 28.61
N TYR A 10 -29.90 -14.30 28.76
CA TYR A 10 -30.45 -13.50 27.67
C TYR A 10 -29.41 -12.52 27.10
N LEU A 11 -28.74 -11.76 27.98
CA LEU A 11 -27.69 -10.83 27.57
C LEU A 11 -26.51 -11.53 26.91
N GLY A 12 -26.08 -12.68 27.46
CA GLY A 12 -25.02 -13.51 26.87
C GLY A 12 -25.40 -14.03 25.48
N GLY A 13 -26.65 -14.45 25.28
CA GLY A 13 -27.19 -14.86 23.99
C GLY A 13 -27.18 -13.71 22.96
N CYS A 14 -27.60 -12.51 23.37
CA CYS A 14 -27.53 -11.32 22.52
C CYS A 14 -26.09 -10.98 22.12
N ILE A 15 -25.15 -11.01 23.05
CA ILE A 15 -23.73 -10.72 22.78
C ILE A 15 -23.15 -11.78 21.83
N ALA A 16 -23.45 -13.05 22.04
CA ALA A 16 -23.00 -14.14 21.18
C ALA A 16 -23.54 -14.00 19.75
N ALA A 17 -24.85 -13.74 19.61
CA ALA A 17 -25.48 -13.52 18.31
C ALA A 17 -24.89 -12.30 17.59
N MET A 18 -24.70 -11.19 18.30
CA MET A 18 -24.14 -9.95 17.75
C MET A 18 -22.67 -10.13 17.34
N SER A 19 -21.90 -10.90 18.11
CA SER A 19 -20.50 -11.22 17.82
C SER A 19 -20.38 -12.13 16.60
N ALA A 20 -21.22 -13.16 16.51
CA ALA A 20 -21.28 -14.05 15.35
C ALA A 20 -21.66 -13.29 14.08
N PHE A 21 -22.68 -12.43 14.15
CA PHE A 21 -23.09 -11.58 13.03
C PHE A 21 -21.97 -10.61 12.60
N SER A 22 -21.35 -9.91 13.55
CA SER A 22 -20.22 -9.02 13.27
C SER A 22 -19.06 -9.75 12.61
N TYR A 23 -18.73 -10.96 13.09
CA TYR A 23 -17.65 -11.76 12.51
C TYR A 23 -17.97 -12.18 11.06
N VAL A 24 -19.18 -12.68 10.80
CA VAL A 24 -19.60 -13.11 9.46
C VAL A 24 -19.69 -11.92 8.50
N TYR A 25 -20.30 -10.81 8.93
CA TYR A 25 -20.43 -9.60 8.12
C TYR A 25 -19.06 -9.04 7.75
N ARG A 26 -18.16 -8.88 8.74
CA ARG A 26 -16.81 -8.36 8.48
C ARG A 26 -16.01 -9.29 7.57
N ARG A 27 -16.18 -10.61 7.70
CA ARG A 27 -15.55 -11.60 6.82
C ARG A 27 -16.10 -11.51 5.38
N ALA A 28 -17.40 -11.29 5.21
CA ALA A 28 -18.02 -11.14 3.89
C ALA A 28 -17.65 -9.82 3.20
N THR A 29 -17.56 -8.72 3.95
CA THR A 29 -17.13 -7.41 3.41
C THR A 29 -15.63 -7.39 3.10
N ALA A 30 -14.80 -8.14 3.85
CA ALA A 30 -13.36 -8.24 3.58
C ALA A 30 -13.02 -8.94 2.24
N THR A 31 -13.95 -9.70 1.66
CA THR A 31 -13.78 -10.36 0.35
C THR A 31 -14.19 -9.50 -0.85
N GLN A 32 -14.60 -8.24 -0.65
CA GLN A 32 -14.79 -7.34 -1.78
C GLN A 32 -13.44 -7.10 -2.45
N THR A 33 -13.34 -7.47 -3.71
CA THR A 33 -12.16 -7.28 -4.55
C THR A 33 -12.01 -5.78 -4.83
N VAL A 34 -11.19 -5.12 -4.01
CA VAL A 34 -10.75 -3.74 -4.23
C VAL A 34 -9.96 -3.74 -5.53
N GLU A 35 -10.41 -2.96 -6.53
CA GLU A 35 -9.66 -2.77 -7.75
C GLU A 35 -8.35 -2.02 -7.42
N SER A 36 -7.22 -2.49 -7.97
CA SER A 36 -5.93 -1.86 -7.66
C SER A 36 -5.88 -0.47 -8.31
N TRP A 37 -5.64 0.56 -7.50
CA TRP A 37 -5.60 1.96 -7.95
C TRP A 37 -4.52 2.22 -8.99
N PHE A 38 -3.37 1.55 -8.86
CA PHE A 38 -2.25 1.68 -9.78
C PHE A 38 -2.12 0.44 -10.66
N PRO A 39 -1.63 0.60 -11.89
CA PRO A 39 -1.25 -0.55 -12.69
C PRO A 39 -0.09 -1.31 -12.04
N LEU A 40 0.07 -2.54 -12.49
CA LEU A 40 1.15 -3.44 -12.09
C LEU A 40 2.52 -2.75 -12.13
N ASN A 41 3.30 -2.89 -11.05
CA ASN A 41 4.62 -2.26 -10.94
C ASN A 41 5.67 -3.09 -11.70
N ARG A 42 5.85 -2.76 -12.99
CA ARG A 42 6.83 -3.38 -13.88
C ARG A 42 8.24 -3.43 -13.28
N GLN A 43 8.69 -2.36 -12.63
CA GLN A 43 10.03 -2.22 -12.08
C GLN A 43 10.23 -3.13 -10.85
N LYS A 44 9.17 -3.31 -10.05
CA LYS A 44 9.15 -4.30 -8.97
C LYS A 44 9.25 -5.71 -9.53
N GLU A 45 8.49 -6.02 -10.58
CA GLU A 45 8.54 -7.35 -11.21
C GLU A 45 9.89 -7.66 -11.83
N GLU A 46 10.50 -6.70 -12.54
CA GLU A 46 11.84 -6.85 -13.11
C GLU A 46 12.88 -7.08 -12.01
N TYR A 47 12.78 -6.36 -10.89
CA TYR A 47 13.65 -6.57 -9.73
C TYR A 47 13.48 -7.97 -9.12
N ILE A 48 12.24 -8.43 -8.91
CA ILE A 48 11.95 -9.77 -8.40
C ILE A 48 12.43 -10.84 -9.38
N ALA A 49 12.25 -10.62 -10.69
CA ALA A 49 12.76 -11.53 -11.71
C ALA A 49 14.29 -11.64 -11.66
N LEU A 50 14.99 -10.52 -11.45
CA LEU A 50 16.46 -10.51 -11.29
C LEU A 50 16.91 -11.21 -10.01
N LEU A 51 16.16 -11.11 -8.91
CA LEU A 51 16.44 -11.85 -7.68
C LEU A 51 16.33 -13.37 -7.85
N ASN A 52 15.38 -13.82 -8.68
CA ASN A 52 15.13 -15.23 -8.94
C ASN A 52 15.90 -15.78 -10.17
N ALA A 53 16.73 -14.97 -10.81
CA ALA A 53 17.45 -15.38 -12.01
C ALA A 53 18.62 -16.31 -11.67
N GLU A 54 18.78 -17.37 -12.46
CA GLU A 54 19.94 -18.25 -12.46
C GLU A 54 20.68 -18.15 -13.81
N PRO A 55 21.99 -17.83 -13.84
CA PRO A 55 22.93 -17.70 -12.71
C PRO A 55 22.77 -16.39 -11.90
N ALA A 56 23.31 -16.37 -10.69
CA ALA A 56 23.20 -15.25 -9.76
C ALA A 56 23.68 -13.92 -10.39
N VAL A 57 22.79 -12.92 -10.37
CA VAL A 57 23.05 -11.60 -10.94
C VAL A 57 24.02 -10.82 -10.04
N PRO A 58 25.01 -10.09 -10.62
CA PRO A 58 25.89 -9.23 -9.84
C PRO A 58 25.13 -8.16 -9.05
N GLU A 59 25.60 -7.88 -7.83
CA GLU A 59 24.95 -6.95 -6.90
C GLU A 59 24.73 -5.54 -7.47
N PHE A 60 25.63 -5.06 -8.33
CA PHE A 60 25.50 -3.77 -8.99
C PHE A 60 24.18 -3.66 -9.78
N HIS A 61 23.81 -4.71 -10.52
CA HIS A 61 22.56 -4.72 -11.27
C HIS A 61 21.34 -4.73 -10.35
N LEU A 62 21.39 -5.48 -9.24
CA LEU A 62 20.32 -5.49 -8.23
C LEU A 62 20.14 -4.10 -7.60
N ARG A 63 21.23 -3.42 -7.23
CA ARG A 63 21.17 -2.05 -6.70
C ARG A 63 20.58 -1.06 -7.71
N THR A 64 20.93 -1.18 -8.99
CA THR A 64 20.34 -0.32 -10.04
C THR A 64 18.86 -0.61 -10.25
N ALA A 65 18.44 -1.87 -10.21
CA ALA A 65 17.04 -2.26 -10.35
C ALA A 65 16.21 -1.81 -9.14
N LEU A 66 16.75 -1.92 -7.92
CA LEU A 66 16.11 -1.38 -6.71
C LEU A 66 15.94 0.14 -6.79
N LEU A 67 16.92 0.86 -7.32
CA LEU A 67 16.82 2.31 -7.54
C LEU A 67 15.73 2.66 -8.55
N ARG A 68 15.60 1.88 -9.65
CA ARG A 68 14.49 2.04 -10.61
C ARG A 68 13.12 1.77 -9.98
N ARG A 69 13.03 0.73 -9.14
CA ARG A 69 11.83 0.46 -8.33
C ARG A 69 11.50 1.64 -7.40
N ALA A 70 12.51 2.21 -6.74
CA ALA A 70 12.35 3.38 -5.86
C ALA A 70 11.88 4.62 -6.62
N MET A 71 12.35 4.85 -7.86
CA MET A 71 11.89 5.96 -8.70
C MET A 71 10.39 5.88 -9.00
N GLU A 72 9.88 4.70 -9.33
CA GLU A 72 8.43 4.51 -9.54
C GLU A 72 7.62 4.65 -8.25
N ALA A 73 8.12 4.15 -7.12
CA ALA A 73 7.46 4.33 -5.83
C ALA A 73 7.34 5.82 -5.47
N VAL A 74 8.40 6.61 -5.71
CA VAL A 74 8.39 8.07 -5.52
C VAL A 74 7.41 8.74 -6.50
N ARG A 75 7.39 8.31 -7.77
CA ARG A 75 6.44 8.84 -8.76
C ARG A 75 4.99 8.63 -8.34
N ARG A 76 4.65 7.42 -7.90
CA ARG A 76 3.31 7.07 -7.40
C ARG A 76 2.95 7.84 -6.12
N LEU A 77 3.91 8.01 -5.20
CA LEU A 77 3.73 8.80 -3.99
C LEU A 77 3.37 10.26 -4.33
N VAL A 78 4.13 10.88 -5.24
CA VAL A 78 3.88 12.26 -5.68
C VAL A 78 2.49 12.37 -6.31
N GLN A 79 2.09 11.39 -7.12
CA GLN A 79 0.75 11.34 -7.70
C GLN A 79 -0.35 11.29 -6.64
N ILE A 80 -0.25 10.38 -5.66
CA ILE A 80 -1.22 10.32 -4.54
C ILE A 80 -1.28 11.64 -3.77
N GLN A 81 -0.14 12.26 -3.49
CA GLN A 81 -0.10 13.54 -2.75
C GLN A 81 -0.80 14.67 -3.52
N GLN A 82 -0.74 14.66 -4.85
CA GLN A 82 -1.40 15.64 -5.70
C GLN A 82 -2.92 15.39 -5.81
N GLU A 83 -3.33 14.12 -5.88
CA GLU A 83 -4.74 13.73 -6.06
C GLU A 83 -5.56 13.81 -4.75
N LYS A 84 -4.93 13.55 -3.60
CA LYS A 84 -5.56 13.55 -2.27
C LYS A 84 -6.44 14.77 -1.96
N PRO A 85 -5.97 16.03 -2.09
CA PRO A 85 -6.80 17.19 -1.78
C PRO A 85 -8.00 17.34 -2.72
N ALA A 86 -7.86 16.99 -4.00
CA ALA A 86 -8.94 17.03 -4.97
C ALA A 86 -10.03 16.01 -4.63
N LEU A 87 -9.64 14.76 -4.31
CA LEU A 87 -10.57 13.71 -3.90
C LEU A 87 -11.28 14.04 -2.58
N GLN A 88 -10.57 14.59 -1.60
CA GLN A 88 -11.18 15.03 -0.34
C GLN A 88 -12.25 16.11 -0.56
N GLN A 89 -12.02 17.01 -1.51
CA GLN A 89 -13.01 18.03 -1.85
C GLN A 89 -14.25 17.41 -2.52
N LEU A 90 -14.04 16.51 -3.47
CA LEU A 90 -15.14 15.80 -4.16
C LEU A 90 -15.97 14.94 -3.19
N MET A 91 -15.32 14.32 -2.20
CA MET A 91 -15.99 13.54 -1.13
C MET A 91 -16.95 14.42 -0.32
N LYS A 92 -16.51 15.61 0.08
CA LYS A 92 -17.34 16.55 0.85
C LYS A 92 -18.56 17.04 0.08
N THR A 93 -18.45 17.15 -1.24
CA THR A 93 -19.57 17.52 -2.13
C THR A 93 -20.54 16.36 -2.37
N GLY A 94 -20.18 15.13 -1.99
CA GLY A 94 -20.98 13.93 -2.23
C GLY A 94 -20.91 13.42 -3.67
N SER A 95 -19.93 13.89 -4.45
CA SER A 95 -19.79 13.56 -5.87
C SER A 95 -19.07 12.22 -6.12
N ILE A 96 -18.46 11.63 -5.09
CA ILE A 96 -17.76 10.34 -5.16
C ILE A 96 -18.30 9.38 -4.10
N GLY A 97 -18.30 8.09 -4.41
CA GLY A 97 -18.72 7.05 -3.47
C GLY A 97 -17.67 6.72 -2.42
N ASP A 98 -18.12 6.20 -1.28
CA ASP A 98 -17.25 5.75 -0.17
C ASP A 98 -16.33 4.59 -0.58
N GLU A 99 -16.68 3.82 -1.61
CA GLU A 99 -15.82 2.76 -2.18
C GLU A 99 -14.54 3.37 -2.78
N LEU A 100 -14.65 4.40 -3.61
CA LEU A 100 -13.50 5.06 -4.24
C LEU A 100 -12.54 5.64 -3.19
N TRP A 101 -13.10 6.19 -2.10
CA TRP A 101 -12.28 6.69 -1.00
C TRP A 101 -11.56 5.57 -0.25
N ARG A 102 -12.21 4.40 -0.08
CA ARG A 102 -11.59 3.21 0.49
C ARG A 102 -10.48 2.67 -0.40
N GLU A 103 -10.70 2.59 -1.72
CA GLU A 103 -9.70 2.20 -2.72
C GLU A 103 -8.48 3.12 -2.69
N PHE A 104 -8.70 4.44 -2.72
CA PHE A 104 -7.63 5.43 -2.65
C PHE A 104 -6.83 5.33 -1.33
N SER A 105 -7.52 5.16 -0.20
CA SER A 105 -6.87 4.99 1.11
C SER A 105 -6.07 3.69 1.18
N ALA A 106 -6.56 2.60 0.57
CA ALA A 106 -5.84 1.35 0.47
C ALA A 106 -4.57 1.50 -0.39
N ALA A 107 -4.65 2.22 -1.51
CA ALA A 107 -3.50 2.51 -2.36
C ALA A 107 -2.43 3.36 -1.65
N GLU A 108 -2.84 4.33 -0.83
CA GLU A 108 -1.92 5.12 0.01
C GLU A 108 -1.17 4.23 1.00
N GLN A 109 -1.86 3.26 1.63
CA GLN A 109 -1.24 2.29 2.52
C GLN A 109 -0.29 1.34 1.78
N GLU A 110 -0.68 0.87 0.60
CA GLU A 110 0.13 -0.03 -0.24
C GLU A 110 1.44 0.64 -0.66
N ILE A 111 1.41 1.89 -1.12
CA ILE A 111 2.62 2.64 -1.49
C ILE A 111 3.49 2.90 -0.26
N THR A 112 2.88 3.22 0.89
CA THR A 112 3.64 3.43 2.13
C THR A 112 4.36 2.16 2.56
N ALA A 113 3.70 1.01 2.46
CA ALA A 113 4.30 -0.29 2.71
C ALA A 113 5.43 -0.60 1.71
N GLU A 114 5.22 -0.35 0.42
CA GLU A 114 6.26 -0.54 -0.60
C GLU A 114 7.50 0.34 -0.35
N LEU A 115 7.32 1.60 0.06
CA LEU A 115 8.44 2.48 0.44
C LEU A 115 9.22 1.92 1.64
N GLN A 116 8.52 1.37 2.64
CA GLN A 116 9.18 0.74 3.79
C GLN A 116 9.96 -0.51 3.37
N GLU A 117 9.39 -1.37 2.51
CA GLU A 117 10.07 -2.54 1.95
C GLU A 117 11.37 -2.14 1.23
N ILE A 118 11.30 -1.16 0.33
CA ILE A 118 12.45 -0.66 -0.42
C ILE A 118 13.51 -0.08 0.52
N ALA A 119 13.10 0.63 1.57
CA ALA A 119 14.04 1.19 2.55
C ALA A 119 14.78 0.10 3.34
N MET A 120 14.05 -0.93 3.78
CA MET A 120 14.62 -2.08 4.48
C MET A 120 15.58 -2.85 3.58
N GLU A 121 15.19 -3.10 2.34
CA GLU A 121 16.01 -3.79 1.33
C GLU A 121 17.24 -2.98 0.91
N ALA A 122 17.13 -1.65 0.77
CA ALA A 122 18.29 -0.81 0.54
C ALA A 122 19.31 -0.92 1.68
N ASN A 123 18.84 -1.00 2.94
CA ASN A 123 19.72 -1.16 4.09
C ASN A 123 20.43 -2.52 4.12
N THR A 124 19.91 -3.57 3.45
CA THR A 124 20.62 -4.86 3.34
C THR A 124 21.80 -4.79 2.37
N PHE A 125 21.73 -3.93 1.34
CA PHE A 125 22.85 -3.73 0.41
C PHE A 125 23.92 -2.77 0.95
N LYS A 126 23.50 -1.72 1.68
CA LYS A 126 24.41 -0.76 2.29
C LYS A 126 23.74 -0.09 3.48
N GLU A 127 24.46 -0.03 4.60
CA GLU A 127 24.00 0.66 5.80
C GLU A 127 23.59 2.12 5.50
N ASN A 128 22.44 2.52 6.05
CA ASN A 128 21.83 3.86 5.89
C ASN A 128 21.44 4.24 4.45
N TRP A 129 21.49 3.31 3.49
CA TRP A 129 21.09 3.63 2.12
C TRP A 129 19.58 3.88 1.98
N GLY A 130 18.76 3.25 2.82
CA GLY A 130 17.30 3.47 2.83
C GLY A 130 16.89 4.92 3.11
N GLN A 131 17.73 5.71 3.80
CA GLN A 131 17.46 7.13 4.05
C GLN A 131 17.76 8.02 2.85
N THR A 132 18.69 7.60 1.98
CA THR A 132 19.21 8.42 0.88
C THR A 132 18.65 8.00 -0.49
N ILE A 133 18.26 6.73 -0.65
CA ILE A 133 17.78 6.16 -1.92
C ILE A 133 16.60 6.95 -2.51
N PHE A 134 15.63 7.37 -1.69
CA PHE A 134 14.46 8.11 -2.17
C PHE A 134 14.79 9.55 -2.60
N SER A 135 15.75 10.20 -1.93
CA SER A 135 16.25 11.51 -2.35
C SER A 135 16.94 11.42 -3.71
N THR A 136 17.81 10.41 -3.88
CA THR A 136 18.46 10.13 -5.18
C THR A 136 17.43 9.79 -6.25
N ALA A 137 16.44 8.95 -5.95
CA ALA A 137 15.38 8.57 -6.87
C ALA A 137 14.55 9.79 -7.33
N ALA A 138 14.21 10.70 -6.41
CA ALA A 138 13.50 11.93 -6.74
C ALA A 138 14.31 12.85 -7.67
N GLN A 139 15.62 13.00 -7.42
CA GLN A 139 16.51 13.78 -8.28
C GLN A 139 16.62 13.16 -9.69
N MET A 140 16.72 11.84 -9.78
CA MET A 140 16.77 11.14 -11.07
C MET A 140 15.47 11.26 -11.85
N LEU A 141 14.32 11.18 -11.18
CA LEU A 141 13.00 11.37 -11.79
C LEU A 141 12.87 12.77 -12.40
N GLU A 142 13.29 13.80 -11.67
CA GLU A 142 13.27 15.18 -12.15
C GLU A 142 14.21 15.37 -13.36
N HIS A 143 15.41 14.78 -13.32
CA HIS A 143 16.34 14.83 -14.44
C HIS A 143 15.83 14.08 -15.69
N GLU A 144 15.14 12.95 -15.53
CA GLU A 144 14.50 12.25 -16.64
C GLU A 144 13.37 13.07 -17.26
N LYS A 145 12.58 13.76 -16.44
CA LYS A 145 11.55 14.69 -16.90
C LYS A 145 12.15 15.84 -17.71
N GLN A 146 13.27 16.41 -17.25
CA GLN A 146 13.96 17.50 -17.96
C GLN A 146 14.52 17.08 -19.32
N LYS A 147 14.96 15.82 -19.46
CA LYS A 147 15.48 15.28 -20.74
C LYS A 147 14.42 15.04 -21.80
N GLN A 148 13.16 14.91 -21.39
CA GLN A 148 12.03 14.64 -22.30
C GLN A 148 11.40 15.92 -22.86
N LEU A 149 11.78 17.09 -22.33
CA LEU A 149 11.38 18.42 -22.80
C LEU A 149 12.32 18.91 -23.90
#